data_AF-A0A285LBW9-F1
#
_entry.id   AF-A0A285LBW9-F1
#
_cell.length_a   1.000
_cell.length_b   1.000
_cell.length_c   1.000
_cell.angle_alpha   90.00
_cell.angle_beta   90.00
_cell.angle_gamma   90.00
#
_symmetry.space_group_name_H-M   'P 1'
#
loop_
_entity.id
_entity.type
_entity.pdbx_description
1 polymer ?
#
loop_
_entity_poly.entity_id
_entity_poly.type
_entity_poly.pdbx_seq_one_letter_code
_entity_poly.pdbx_strand_id
1 'polypeptide(L)'
;AIRDQGNRPHKLFLHFFESPAEVLGDENGKVVGLRTERTQLDGTGNVKGTGVFKDWDVQAVYRAVGYLSQNINQLPFDDQAGTVPNEAGRVIADENADGPARYMPATYVTGWIKRGPVGLIGHTKGDANETIACLLDDAPGFAPAENPDPQAVTEFLEGKGIPFTTWAGWYRLDAHERALGEPEGRERVKVVEREDMLRASEPHKV
;
A
#
# COMPACT_ATOMS: atom_id res chain seq x y z
N ALA A 1 10.14 16.97 -25.84
CA ALA A 1 10.38 18.40 -26.17
C ALA A 1 11.34 18.98 -25.14
N ILE A 2 12.59 19.26 -25.55
CA ILE A 2 13.53 20.02 -24.70
C ILE A 2 13.07 21.47 -24.78
N ARG A 3 12.62 22.03 -23.65
CA ARG A 3 12.20 23.43 -23.56
C ARG A 3 13.43 24.31 -23.43
N ASP A 4 13.39 25.51 -24.01
CA ASP A 4 14.47 26.49 -23.89
C ASP A 4 14.78 26.81 -22.43
N GLN A 5 16.07 27.04 -22.17
CA GLN A 5 16.56 27.55 -20.90
C GLN A 5 16.00 28.95 -20.68
N GLY A 6 15.27 29.13 -19.59
CA GLY A 6 14.68 30.41 -19.20
C GLY A 6 14.76 30.58 -17.70
N ASN A 7 14.68 31.83 -17.24
CA ASN A 7 14.65 32.12 -15.82
C ASN A 7 13.26 31.78 -15.27
N ARG A 8 13.13 30.59 -14.68
CA ARG A 8 11.89 30.12 -14.05
C ARG A 8 12.06 30.15 -12.53
N PRO A 9 11.03 30.57 -11.78
CA PRO A 9 11.10 30.68 -10.32
C PRO A 9 11.28 29.32 -9.64
N HIS A 10 10.75 28.25 -10.22
CA HIS A 10 10.86 26.89 -9.70
C HIS A 10 11.74 26.02 -10.59
N LYS A 11 12.64 25.27 -9.96
CA LYS A 11 13.61 24.39 -10.62
C LYS A 11 13.46 22.97 -10.06
N LEU A 12 13.59 21.98 -10.93
CA LEU A 12 13.65 20.57 -10.56
C LEU A 12 15.05 20.06 -10.93
N PHE A 13 15.73 19.46 -9.95
CA PHE A 13 17.05 18.86 -10.16
C PHE A 13 16.93 17.35 -10.00
N LEU A 14 17.51 16.61 -10.94
CA LEU A 14 17.64 15.16 -10.87
C LEU A 14 19.10 14.84 -10.54
N HIS A 15 19.34 14.41 -9.30
CA HIS A 15 20.66 14.00 -8.84
C HIS A 15 20.76 12.48 -8.92
N PHE A 16 21.74 12.00 -9.68
CA PHE A 16 22.06 10.58 -9.82
C PHE A 16 23.37 10.28 -9.08
N PHE A 17 23.53 9.03 -8.65
CA PHE A 17 24.67 8.55 -7.87
C PHE A 17 24.86 9.30 -6.54
N GLU A 18 23.75 9.57 -5.86
CA GLU A 18 23.74 10.19 -4.54
C GLU A 18 22.87 9.32 -3.63
N SER A 19 23.49 8.70 -2.61
CA SER A 19 22.76 7.92 -1.61
C SER A 19 22.53 8.77 -0.37
N PRO A 20 21.30 8.90 0.15
CA PRO A 20 21.05 9.56 1.44
C PRO A 20 21.88 8.91 2.55
N ALA A 21 22.65 9.71 3.29
CA ALA A 21 23.48 9.26 4.41
C ALA A 21 22.98 9.81 5.76
N GLU A 22 22.50 11.05 5.80
CA GLU A 22 22.03 11.68 7.03
C GLU A 22 21.01 12.80 6.73
N VAL A 23 19.96 12.92 7.54
CA VAL A 23 19.08 14.11 7.54
C VAL A 23 19.63 15.08 8.58
N LEU A 24 20.05 16.26 8.14
CA LEU A 24 20.68 17.26 8.98
C LEU A 24 19.59 18.08 9.69
N GLY A 25 19.70 18.19 11.01
CA GLY A 25 18.77 18.93 11.87
C GLY A 25 19.41 20.17 12.50
N ASP A 26 18.61 21.21 12.76
CA ASP A 26 19.00 22.29 13.67
C ASP A 26 18.84 21.89 15.15
N GLU A 27 19.16 22.82 16.04
CA GLU A 27 19.01 22.65 17.50
C GLU A 27 17.58 22.37 17.97
N ASN A 28 16.58 22.67 17.14
CA ASN A 28 15.15 22.45 17.40
C ASN A 28 14.62 21.18 16.70
N GLY A 29 15.49 20.39 16.08
CA GLY A 29 15.14 19.16 15.35
C GLY A 29 14.45 19.40 14.00
N LYS A 30 14.54 20.61 13.42
CA LYS A 30 14.02 20.91 12.09
C LYS A 30 15.03 20.53 11.02
N VAL A 31 14.54 20.02 9.89
CA VAL A 31 15.36 19.69 8.72
C VAL A 31 16.00 20.97 8.18
N VAL A 32 17.33 20.98 8.11
CA VAL A 32 18.13 22.05 7.49
C VAL A 32 19.00 21.56 6.34
N GLY A 33 19.06 20.24 6.14
CA GLY A 33 19.73 19.70 4.99
C GLY A 33 19.62 18.19 4.84
N LEU A 34 20.13 17.70 3.72
CA LEU A 34 20.30 16.29 3.43
C LEU A 34 21.76 16.06 3.08
N ARG A 35 22.44 15.20 3.83
CA ARG A 35 23.77 14.71 3.45
C ARG A 35 23.60 13.49 2.56
N THR A 36 24.23 13.53 1.38
CA THR A 36 24.34 12.38 0.49
C THR A 36 25.79 11.94 0.36
N GLU A 37 25.99 10.65 0.16
CA GLU A 37 27.26 10.08 -0.27
C GLU A 37 27.23 9.88 -1.79
N ARG A 38 28.28 10.33 -2.47
CA ARG A 38 28.49 10.03 -3.89
C ARG A 38 28.70 8.54 -4.05
N THR A 39 27.97 7.93 -4.99
CA THR A 39 28.12 6.52 -5.33
C THR A 39 28.74 6.31 -6.70
N GLN A 40 29.20 5.09 -6.96
CA GLN A 40 29.70 4.65 -8.26
C GLN A 40 29.23 3.22 -8.53
N LEU A 41 29.12 2.85 -9.81
CA LEU A 41 28.78 1.48 -10.20
C LEU A 41 29.83 0.50 -9.66
N ASP A 42 29.37 -0.66 -9.19
CA ASP A 42 30.25 -1.72 -8.69
C ASP A 42 30.50 -2.85 -9.71
N GLY A 43 29.84 -2.80 -10.87
CA GLY A 43 29.92 -3.80 -11.93
C GLY A 43 28.86 -4.91 -11.87
N THR A 44 28.00 -4.93 -10.85
CA THR A 44 26.94 -5.93 -10.66
C THR A 44 25.54 -5.44 -11.05
N GLY A 45 25.44 -4.17 -11.50
CA GLY A 45 24.18 -3.46 -11.64
C GLY A 45 23.77 -2.68 -10.38
N ASN A 46 24.56 -2.76 -9.31
CA ASN A 46 24.38 -1.98 -8.08
C ASN A 46 25.37 -0.81 -8.01
N VAL A 47 25.35 -0.10 -6.88
CA VAL A 47 26.24 1.01 -6.57
C VAL A 47 26.94 0.81 -5.23
N LYS A 48 28.15 1.34 -5.11
CA LYS A 48 28.90 1.42 -3.84
C LYS A 48 29.26 2.86 -3.51
N GLY A 49 29.40 3.15 -2.22
CA GLY A 49 29.88 4.43 -1.71
C GLY A 49 31.30 4.75 -2.17
N THR A 50 31.60 6.04 -2.27
CA THR A 50 32.94 6.56 -2.62
C THR A 50 33.65 7.22 -1.44
N GLY A 51 32.96 7.41 -0.31
CA GLY A 51 33.43 8.19 0.83
C GLY A 51 33.36 9.71 0.64
N VAL A 52 32.90 10.20 -0.53
CA VAL A 52 32.74 11.64 -0.80
C VAL A 52 31.33 12.07 -0.46
N PHE A 53 31.19 13.01 0.48
CA PHE A 53 29.89 13.49 0.95
C PHE A 53 29.57 14.89 0.45
N LYS A 54 28.28 15.16 0.30
CA LYS A 54 27.75 16.48 -0.02
C LYS A 54 26.52 16.80 0.82
N ASP A 55 26.49 18.00 1.35
CA ASP A 55 25.33 18.52 2.08
C ASP A 55 24.50 19.40 1.13
N TRP A 56 23.21 19.12 1.05
CA TRP A 56 22.22 19.88 0.31
C TRP A 56 21.39 20.71 1.27
N ASP A 57 21.35 22.03 1.08
CA ASP A 57 20.48 22.92 1.84
C ASP A 57 19.02 22.71 1.39
N VAL A 58 18.25 22.05 2.26
CA VAL A 58 16.82 21.74 2.06
C VAL A 58 16.08 21.82 3.39
N GLN A 59 14.82 22.22 3.35
CA GLN A 59 14.00 22.41 4.55
C GLN A 59 12.97 21.29 4.75
N ALA A 60 12.92 20.32 3.83
CA ALA A 60 12.05 19.15 3.88
C ALA A 60 12.66 17.97 3.10
N VAL A 61 12.44 16.76 3.58
CA VAL A 61 12.86 15.51 2.93
C VAL A 61 11.66 14.57 2.85
N TYR A 62 11.38 14.05 1.65
CA TYR A 62 10.31 13.09 1.41
C TYR A 62 10.91 11.77 0.92
N ARG A 63 10.77 10.70 1.70
CA ARG A 63 11.30 9.38 1.33
C ARG A 63 10.34 8.68 0.37
N ALA A 64 10.71 8.58 -0.91
CA ALA A 64 9.92 7.92 -1.95
C ALA A 64 10.65 6.71 -2.56
N VAL A 65 11.09 5.78 -1.71
CA VAL A 65 11.92 4.60 -2.10
C VAL A 65 11.13 3.29 -2.16
N GLY A 66 9.81 3.39 -2.32
CA GLY A 66 8.89 2.26 -2.30
C GLY A 66 8.08 2.17 -1.00
N TYR A 67 7.08 1.29 -1.04
CA TYR A 67 6.24 0.94 0.11
C TYR A 67 6.71 -0.39 0.71
N LEU A 68 6.15 -0.77 1.85
CA LEU A 68 6.29 -2.10 2.42
C LEU A 68 4.96 -2.46 3.06
N SER A 69 4.46 -3.67 2.80
CA SER A 69 3.23 -4.12 3.44
C SER A 69 3.45 -4.28 4.94
N GLN A 70 2.38 -4.15 5.73
CA GLN A 70 2.41 -4.49 7.14
C GLN A 70 2.00 -5.95 7.32
N ASN A 71 2.62 -6.62 8.29
CA ASN A 71 2.27 -7.98 8.67
C ASN A 71 0.80 -8.02 9.10
N ILE A 72 0.05 -8.99 8.56
CA ILE A 72 -1.34 -9.24 8.89
C ILE A 72 -1.36 -10.42 9.86
N ASN A 73 -1.86 -10.17 11.08
CA ASN A 73 -1.99 -11.21 12.09
C ASN A 73 -2.71 -12.44 11.51
N GLN A 74 -2.20 -13.62 11.87
CA GLN A 74 -2.69 -14.95 11.43
C GLN A 74 -2.30 -15.34 10.00
N LEU A 75 -1.55 -14.51 9.26
CA LEU A 75 -0.93 -14.91 8.01
C LEU A 75 0.59 -15.09 8.18
N PRO A 76 1.22 -16.01 7.42
CA PRO A 76 2.66 -16.02 7.27
C PRO A 76 3.11 -14.74 6.56
N PHE A 77 4.31 -14.24 6.88
CA PHE A 77 4.82 -13.00 6.35
C PHE A 77 6.33 -13.07 6.16
N ASP A 78 6.80 -12.66 4.99
CA ASP A 78 8.21 -12.43 4.71
C ASP A 78 8.51 -10.95 4.99
N ASP A 79 9.15 -10.67 6.12
CA ASP A 79 9.50 -9.30 6.54
C ASP A 79 10.52 -8.64 5.61
N GLN A 80 11.35 -9.42 4.91
CA GLN A 80 12.35 -8.90 3.98
C GLN A 80 11.69 -8.49 2.66
N ALA A 81 10.80 -9.32 2.11
CA ALA A 81 10.08 -9.02 0.89
C ALA A 81 8.86 -8.10 1.11
N GLY A 82 8.31 -8.05 2.33
CA GLY A 82 7.09 -7.32 2.66
C GLY A 82 5.84 -7.92 2.03
N THR A 83 5.79 -9.26 1.94
CA THR A 83 4.73 -10.01 1.25
C THR A 83 4.27 -11.21 2.07
N VAL A 84 3.07 -11.70 1.76
CA VAL A 84 2.61 -13.01 2.25
C VAL A 84 3.16 -14.10 1.31
N PRO A 85 3.94 -15.09 1.81
CA PRO A 85 4.44 -16.20 1.01
C PRO A 85 3.29 -16.95 0.33
N ASN A 86 3.41 -17.17 -0.98
CA ASN A 86 2.34 -17.77 -1.77
C ASN A 86 2.86 -18.46 -3.04
N GLU A 87 2.06 -19.39 -3.56
CA GLU A 87 2.23 -19.98 -4.90
C GLU A 87 1.00 -19.68 -5.75
N ALA A 88 1.17 -18.90 -6.83
CA ALA A 88 0.07 -18.42 -7.69
C ALA A 88 -1.09 -17.74 -6.91
N GLY A 89 -0.80 -17.21 -5.72
CA GLY A 89 -1.77 -16.62 -4.81
C GLY A 89 -2.29 -17.53 -3.71
N ARG A 90 -2.06 -18.85 -3.73
CA ARG A 90 -2.34 -19.73 -2.58
C ARG A 90 -1.35 -19.45 -1.46
N VAL A 91 -1.81 -19.10 -0.27
CA VAL A 91 -0.91 -18.79 0.86
C VAL A 91 -0.17 -20.06 1.30
N ILE A 92 1.15 -19.99 1.44
CA ILE A 92 1.98 -21.11 1.88
C ILE A 92 2.02 -21.12 3.41
N ALA A 93 1.52 -22.18 4.04
CA ALA A 93 1.52 -22.35 5.49
C ALA A 93 2.79 -23.03 6.02
N ASP A 94 3.34 -23.99 5.25
CA ASP A 94 4.58 -24.69 5.58
C ASP A 94 5.38 -24.95 4.30
N GLU A 95 6.54 -24.31 4.17
CA GLU A 95 7.43 -24.47 3.00
C GLU A 95 8.02 -25.87 2.87
N ASN A 96 7.96 -26.71 3.91
CA ASN A 96 8.53 -28.05 3.91
C ASN A 96 7.50 -29.15 3.64
N ALA A 97 6.21 -28.80 3.56
CA ALA A 97 5.14 -29.76 3.28
C ALA A 97 4.87 -29.87 1.77
N ASP A 98 4.43 -31.05 1.34
CA ASP A 98 4.03 -31.32 -0.04
C ASP A 98 2.49 -31.37 -0.19
N GLY A 99 2.03 -31.09 -1.40
CA GLY A 99 0.62 -31.20 -1.76
C GLY A 99 -0.28 -30.24 -0.96
N PRO A 100 -1.53 -30.61 -0.66
CA PRO A 100 -2.49 -29.72 -0.01
C PRO A 100 -2.06 -29.20 1.37
N ALA A 101 -1.25 -29.97 2.10
CA ALA A 101 -0.78 -29.59 3.44
C ALA A 101 0.19 -28.40 3.43
N ARG A 102 0.77 -28.08 2.25
CA ARG A 102 1.64 -26.92 2.05
C ARG A 102 0.89 -25.59 2.19
N TYR A 103 -0.40 -25.58 1.86
CA TYR A 103 -1.18 -24.34 1.73
C TYR A 103 -2.07 -24.09 2.95
N MET A 104 -2.26 -22.81 3.27
CA MET A 104 -3.29 -22.40 4.21
C MET A 104 -4.67 -22.61 3.56
N PRO A 105 -5.59 -23.39 4.17
CA PRO A 105 -6.87 -23.71 3.56
C PRO A 105 -7.68 -22.47 3.18
N ALA A 106 -8.25 -22.49 1.96
CA ALA A 106 -9.13 -21.44 1.42
C ALA A 106 -8.60 -20.00 1.58
N THR A 107 -7.28 -19.80 1.64
CA THR A 107 -6.66 -18.51 1.89
C THR A 107 -5.77 -18.10 0.72
N TYR A 108 -6.06 -16.93 0.16
CA TYR A 108 -5.41 -16.43 -1.05
C TYR A 108 -4.98 -14.98 -0.92
N VAL A 109 -3.97 -14.59 -1.69
CA VAL A 109 -3.47 -13.21 -1.78
C VAL A 109 -3.34 -12.77 -3.23
N THR A 110 -3.55 -11.48 -3.49
CA THR A 110 -3.33 -10.83 -4.79
C THR A 110 -2.86 -9.38 -4.57
N GLY A 111 -2.25 -8.77 -5.57
CA GLY A 111 -1.78 -7.40 -5.57
C GLY A 111 -0.44 -7.24 -4.87
N TRP A 112 -0.23 -6.10 -4.23
CA TRP A 112 1.06 -5.76 -3.64
C TRP A 112 1.43 -6.64 -2.44
N ILE A 113 0.46 -7.15 -1.69
CA ILE A 113 0.73 -8.11 -0.60
C ILE A 113 1.24 -9.46 -1.12
N LYS A 114 0.95 -9.79 -2.40
CA LYS A 114 1.41 -11.01 -3.08
C LYS A 114 2.79 -10.84 -3.73
N ARG A 115 3.05 -9.70 -4.40
CA ARG A 115 4.20 -9.51 -5.31
C ARG A 115 5.13 -8.35 -4.93
N GLY A 116 4.83 -7.64 -3.85
CA GLY A 116 5.50 -6.39 -3.49
C GLY A 116 4.93 -5.18 -4.25
N PRO A 117 5.33 -3.96 -3.86
CA PRO A 117 4.73 -2.71 -4.32
C PRO A 117 5.28 -2.22 -5.66
N VAL A 118 5.26 -3.11 -6.66
CA VAL A 118 5.76 -2.85 -8.01
C VAL A 118 4.64 -3.08 -9.03
N GLY A 119 4.53 -2.14 -9.97
CA GLY A 119 3.60 -2.22 -11.10
C GLY A 119 2.42 -1.27 -11.01
N LEU A 120 1.92 -0.89 -12.17
CA LEU A 120 0.71 -0.08 -12.36
C LEU A 120 -0.58 -0.90 -12.13
N ILE A 121 -1.71 -0.21 -12.00
CA ILE A 121 -3.06 -0.79 -11.78
C ILE A 121 -3.37 -1.97 -12.72
N GLY A 122 -2.97 -1.89 -14.00
CA GLY A 122 -3.20 -2.96 -14.97
C GLY A 122 -2.48 -4.28 -14.65
N HIS A 123 -1.29 -4.23 -14.06
CA HIS A 123 -0.54 -5.44 -13.66
C HIS A 123 -1.26 -6.18 -12.53
N THR A 124 -1.86 -5.44 -11.59
CA THR A 124 -2.64 -6.00 -10.49
C THR A 124 -3.87 -6.76 -11.00
N LYS A 125 -4.48 -6.35 -12.12
CA LYS A 125 -5.60 -7.07 -12.72
C LYS A 125 -5.21 -8.47 -13.21
N GLY A 126 -4.10 -8.57 -13.96
CA GLY A 126 -3.62 -9.86 -14.46
C GLY A 126 -3.22 -10.80 -13.34
N ASP A 127 -2.57 -10.26 -12.31
CA ASP A 127 -2.23 -10.98 -11.08
C ASP A 127 -3.45 -11.54 -10.33
N ALA A 128 -4.51 -10.73 -10.19
CA ALA A 128 -5.74 -11.18 -9.55
C ALA A 128 -6.41 -12.32 -10.30
N ASN A 129 -6.37 -12.31 -11.65
CA ASN A 129 -6.95 -13.39 -12.44
C ASN A 129 -6.26 -14.74 -12.19
N GLU A 130 -4.94 -14.78 -12.01
CA GLU A 130 -4.20 -16.00 -11.67
C GLU A 130 -4.65 -16.56 -10.31
N THR A 131 -4.76 -15.68 -9.32
CA THR A 131 -5.21 -16.05 -7.97
C THR A 131 -6.66 -16.56 -7.98
N ILE A 132 -7.54 -15.91 -8.74
CA ILE A 132 -8.94 -16.35 -8.86
C ILE A 132 -9.05 -17.67 -9.60
N ALA A 133 -8.23 -17.93 -10.63
CA ALA A 133 -8.20 -19.24 -11.28
C ALA A 133 -7.82 -20.34 -10.28
N CYS A 134 -6.82 -20.10 -9.44
CA CYS A 134 -6.44 -21.02 -8.37
C CYS A 134 -7.59 -21.26 -7.36
N LEU A 135 -8.27 -20.20 -6.94
CA LEU A 135 -9.42 -20.30 -6.03
C LEU A 135 -10.53 -21.15 -6.64
N LEU A 136 -10.85 -20.94 -7.92
CA LEU A 136 -11.90 -21.70 -8.62
C LEU A 136 -11.55 -23.17 -8.79
N ASP A 137 -10.27 -23.49 -9.04
CA ASP A 137 -9.78 -24.87 -9.11
C ASP A 137 -9.91 -25.60 -7.77
N ASP A 138 -9.66 -24.89 -6.67
CA ASP A 138 -9.70 -25.45 -5.31
C ASP A 138 -11.13 -25.51 -4.74
N ALA A 139 -12.03 -24.64 -5.21
CA ALA A 139 -13.38 -24.47 -4.67
C ALA A 139 -14.21 -25.76 -4.51
N PRO A 140 -14.15 -26.75 -5.42
CA PRO A 140 -14.83 -28.03 -5.23
C PRO A 140 -14.39 -28.81 -3.99
N GLY A 141 -13.19 -28.53 -3.47
CA GLY A 141 -12.63 -29.16 -2.27
C GLY A 141 -12.87 -28.38 -0.97
N PHE A 142 -13.54 -27.23 -1.01
CA PHE A 142 -13.78 -26.43 0.19
C PHE A 142 -14.81 -27.09 1.11
N ALA A 143 -14.52 -27.05 2.41
CA ALA A 143 -15.51 -27.36 3.42
C ALA A 143 -16.64 -26.31 3.37
N PRO A 144 -17.92 -26.72 3.51
CA PRO A 144 -19.01 -25.79 3.66
C PRO A 144 -18.79 -24.86 4.86
N ALA A 145 -19.22 -23.60 4.73
CA ALA A 145 -19.22 -22.67 5.85
C ALA A 145 -20.15 -23.19 6.98
N GLU A 146 -19.71 -23.03 8.24
CA GLU A 146 -20.52 -23.39 9.41
C GLU A 146 -21.84 -22.60 9.44
N ASN A 147 -21.79 -21.32 9.07
CA ASN A 147 -22.97 -20.49 8.82
C ASN A 147 -22.90 -19.91 7.40
N PRO A 148 -23.65 -20.47 6.43
CA PRO A 148 -23.64 -20.01 5.04
C PRO A 148 -24.60 -18.85 4.77
N ASP A 149 -25.33 -18.33 5.77
CA ASP A 149 -26.24 -17.20 5.58
C ASP A 149 -25.45 -15.96 5.12
N PRO A 150 -25.83 -15.30 4.01
CA PRO A 150 -25.20 -14.05 3.58
C PRO A 150 -25.16 -12.95 4.66
N GLN A 151 -26.05 -12.98 5.66
CA GLN A 151 -26.08 -12.02 6.76
C GLN A 151 -25.13 -12.36 7.91
N ALA A 152 -24.56 -13.57 7.96
CA ALA A 152 -23.77 -14.05 9.09
C ALA A 152 -22.60 -13.13 9.45
N VAL A 153 -21.93 -12.53 8.45
CA VAL A 153 -20.84 -11.58 8.67
C VAL A 153 -21.33 -10.26 9.24
N THR A 154 -22.44 -9.73 8.72
CA THR A 154 -23.04 -8.48 9.19
C THR A 154 -23.50 -8.62 10.64
N GLU A 155 -24.26 -9.69 10.94
CA GLU A 155 -24.74 -9.99 12.29
C GLU A 155 -23.58 -10.17 13.28
N PHE A 156 -22.49 -10.82 12.86
CA PHE A 156 -21.28 -10.94 13.67
C PHE A 156 -20.67 -9.56 14.02
N LEU A 157 -20.55 -8.67 13.04
CA LEU A 157 -20.01 -7.32 13.26
C LEU A 157 -20.91 -6.48 14.17
N GLU A 158 -22.23 -6.56 13.98
CA GLU A 158 -23.24 -5.88 14.81
C GLU A 158 -23.22 -6.41 16.25
N GLY A 159 -23.21 -7.73 16.44
CA GLY A 159 -23.12 -8.36 17.75
C GLY A 159 -21.83 -8.04 18.51
N LYS A 160 -20.76 -7.69 17.78
CA LYS A 160 -19.50 -7.19 18.34
C LYS A 160 -19.47 -5.67 18.54
N GLY A 161 -20.49 -4.94 18.10
CA GLY A 161 -20.54 -3.48 18.14
C GLY A 161 -19.46 -2.81 17.29
N ILE A 162 -18.98 -3.47 16.22
CA ILE A 162 -17.93 -2.96 15.35
C ILE A 162 -18.57 -2.06 14.28
N PRO A 163 -18.24 -0.76 14.21
CA PRO A 163 -18.78 0.11 13.17
C PRO A 163 -18.18 -0.26 11.80
N PHE A 164 -19.06 -0.53 10.83
CA PHE A 164 -18.70 -0.80 9.42
C PHE A 164 -19.51 0.10 8.48
N THR A 165 -19.10 0.19 7.22
CA THR A 165 -19.86 0.92 6.19
C THR A 165 -20.31 -0.04 5.11
N THR A 166 -21.46 0.25 4.51
CA THR A 166 -22.00 -0.46 3.36
C THR A 166 -21.75 0.32 2.09
N TRP A 167 -22.12 -0.24 0.94
CA TRP A 167 -22.08 0.49 -0.33
C TRP A 167 -22.96 1.75 -0.31
N ALA A 168 -24.12 1.69 0.35
CA ALA A 168 -24.98 2.85 0.54
C ALA A 168 -24.32 3.90 1.46
N GLY A 169 -23.64 3.46 2.53
CA GLY A 169 -22.87 4.33 3.41
C GLY A 169 -21.72 5.03 2.68
N TRP A 170 -21.00 4.31 1.81
CA TRP A 170 -19.99 4.88 0.95
C TRP A 170 -20.56 5.98 0.02
N TYR A 171 -21.71 5.74 -0.62
CA TYR A 171 -22.33 6.77 -1.47
C TYR A 171 -22.77 8.01 -0.69
N ARG A 172 -23.19 7.87 0.58
CA ARG A 172 -23.48 9.02 1.44
C ARG A 172 -22.21 9.83 1.73
N LEU A 173 -21.11 9.15 2.06
CA LEU A 173 -19.81 9.81 2.24
C LEU A 173 -19.36 10.51 0.96
N ASP A 174 -19.45 9.85 -0.20
CA ASP A 174 -19.09 10.44 -1.49
C ASP A 174 -19.91 11.70 -1.81
N ALA A 175 -21.23 11.64 -1.61
CA ALA A 175 -22.10 12.79 -1.79
C ALA A 175 -21.76 13.95 -0.83
N HIS A 176 -21.43 13.62 0.43
CA HIS A 176 -21.03 14.59 1.43
C HIS A 176 -19.70 15.29 1.05
N GLU A 177 -18.67 14.53 0.66
CA GLU A 177 -17.38 15.10 0.21
C GLU A 177 -17.54 16.03 -1.00
N ARG A 178 -18.42 15.67 -1.95
CA ARG A 178 -18.70 16.49 -3.13
C ARG A 178 -19.43 17.78 -2.75
N ALA A 179 -20.41 17.71 -1.87
CA ALA A 179 -21.13 18.89 -1.35
C ALA A 179 -20.20 19.87 -0.61
N LEU A 180 -19.20 19.36 0.12
CA LEU A 180 -18.16 20.21 0.73
C LEU A 180 -17.25 20.90 -0.31
N GLY A 181 -17.09 20.30 -1.50
CA GLY A 181 -16.27 20.84 -2.59
C GLY A 181 -16.94 21.94 -3.40
N GLU A 182 -18.27 21.88 -3.55
CA GLU A 182 -19.03 22.78 -4.42
C GLU A 182 -18.82 24.28 -4.10
N PRO A 183 -18.88 24.75 -2.83
CA PRO A 183 -18.65 26.16 -2.51
C PRO A 183 -17.24 26.66 -2.85
N GLU A 184 -16.26 25.75 -2.90
CA GLU A 184 -14.85 26.03 -3.17
C GLU A 184 -14.49 25.84 -4.66
N GLY A 185 -15.46 25.47 -5.51
CA GLY A 185 -15.21 25.15 -6.92
C GLY A 185 -14.35 23.89 -7.13
N ARG A 186 -14.38 22.96 -6.17
CA ARG A 186 -13.63 21.69 -6.20
C ARG A 186 -14.57 20.52 -6.47
N GLU A 187 -14.06 19.46 -7.11
CA GLU A 187 -14.85 18.23 -7.32
C GLU A 187 -15.32 17.62 -5.98
N ARG A 188 -14.44 17.66 -4.97
CA ARG A 188 -14.71 17.24 -3.60
C ARG A 188 -13.72 17.84 -2.60
N VAL A 189 -14.13 17.90 -1.34
CA VAL A 189 -13.22 17.99 -0.19
C VAL A 189 -13.33 16.67 0.57
N LYS A 190 -12.22 15.94 0.67
CA LYS A 190 -12.21 14.65 1.36
C LYS A 190 -12.37 14.83 2.86
N VAL A 191 -13.20 13.98 3.46
CA VAL A 191 -13.24 13.85 4.92
C VAL A 191 -12.04 13.01 5.35
N VAL A 192 -11.25 13.55 6.28
CA VAL A 192 -9.96 12.94 6.67
C VAL A 192 -10.11 12.06 7.90
N GLU A 193 -10.79 12.56 8.94
CA GLU A 193 -10.91 11.87 10.21
C GLU A 193 -11.87 10.69 10.11
N ARG A 194 -11.45 9.52 10.60
CA ARG A 194 -12.20 8.26 10.50
C ARG A 194 -13.60 8.36 11.12
N GLU A 195 -13.71 9.02 12.26
CA GLU A 195 -14.99 9.21 12.96
C GLU A 195 -15.96 10.06 12.13
N ASP A 196 -15.46 11.08 11.45
CA ASP A 196 -16.27 11.93 10.57
C ASP A 196 -16.67 11.19 9.30
N MET A 197 -15.77 10.37 8.73
CA MET A 197 -16.10 9.48 7.62
C MET A 197 -17.25 8.53 7.99
N LEU A 198 -17.17 7.91 9.18
CA LEU A 198 -18.22 7.05 9.68
C LEU A 198 -19.50 7.84 9.91
N ARG A 199 -19.46 9.02 10.55
CA ARG A 199 -20.63 9.86 10.76
C ARG A 199 -21.33 10.21 9.45
N ALA A 200 -20.58 10.63 8.43
CA ALA A 200 -21.12 10.93 7.10
C ALA A 200 -21.66 9.69 6.37
N SER A 201 -21.07 8.52 6.62
CA SER A 201 -21.54 7.26 6.06
C SER A 201 -22.78 6.69 6.77
N GLU A 202 -23.17 7.21 7.93
CA GLU A 202 -24.32 6.77 8.73
C GLU A 202 -24.40 5.23 8.91
N PRO A 203 -23.43 4.59 9.59
CA PRO A 203 -23.27 3.13 9.65
C PRO A 203 -24.44 2.41 10.33
N HIS A 204 -25.24 3.13 11.10
CA HIS A 204 -26.45 2.62 11.77
C HIS A 204 -27.66 2.53 10.83
N LYS A 205 -27.57 3.09 9.62
CA LYS A 205 -28.58 2.96 8.56
C LYS A 205 -28.10 1.86 7.61
N VAL A 206 -28.25 0.61 8.07
CA VAL A 206 -28.17 -0.59 7.23
C VAL A 206 -29.51 -0.76 6.52
#